data_AF-A0A524PI05-F1
#
_entry.id   AF-A0A524PI05-F1
#
_cell.length_a   1.000
_cell.length_b   1.000
_cell.length_c   1.000
_cell.angle_alpha   90.00
_cell.angle_beta   90.00
_cell.angle_gamma   90.00
#
_symmetry.space_group_name_H-M   'P 1'
#
loop_
_entity.id
_entity.type
_entity.pdbx_description
1 polymer ?
#
loop_
_entity_poly.entity_id
_entity_poly.type
_entity_poly.pdbx_seq_one_letter_code
_entity_poly.pdbx_strand_id
1 'polypeptide(L)'
;MEHQIILLPRKGYWDWVRASREYVMHYGPNLTQDPGTASRYMAPAQVITFPVLPGAYPEEGDIEDWFQQNHPGIRLDPIAVGLPEEFQAELDLRVAQADRYGQKRRPFYLLWPTDYSVVTQKFGVNPHIYSRFGMPGHEGIDIRALNNSNIYCCADGEVYLVHTNPKSHAYGVHIRIRHKDGYKTVYAHLAQPLVKLNQVVTAGQVIGKADSTGASTGSHLHLTLKRDGATERGETSYPKDVLDPTAFLVWPERSQKSLTRIHLTHEKKFLAGVHVRAGGLLTEGDFALVSALHPDAIMLNVKEKDKTIDRLKEINPSVFLMAGVPADLSADPITPEQFYGLVHQDVSRLSKKGVMHFEIGTNPNVQQYG
;
A
#
# COMPACT_ATOMS: atom_id res chain seq x y z
N MET A 1 6.35 7.52 1.54
CA MET A 1 6.06 6.09 1.41
C MET A 1 4.59 5.99 1.07
N GLU A 2 4.26 5.46 -0.09
CA GLU A 2 2.85 5.23 -0.46
C GLU A 2 2.30 4.10 0.40
N HIS A 3 1.06 4.25 0.86
CA HIS A 3 0.41 3.23 1.66
C HIS A 3 -0.06 2.13 0.72
N GLN A 4 0.53 0.93 0.78
CA GLN A 4 0.06 -0.17 -0.04
C GLN A 4 -1.11 -0.88 0.64
N ILE A 5 -2.17 -1.12 -0.12
CA ILE A 5 -3.31 -1.94 0.26
C ILE A 5 -3.40 -3.06 -0.77
N ILE A 6 -3.47 -4.31 -0.32
CA ILE A 6 -3.84 -5.41 -1.19
C ILE A 6 -5.35 -5.61 -1.09
N LEU A 7 -6.04 -5.32 -2.17
CA LEU A 7 -7.46 -5.59 -2.32
C LEU A 7 -7.63 -7.02 -2.81
N LEU A 8 -8.23 -7.87 -1.99
CA LEU A 8 -8.38 -9.30 -2.23
C LEU A 8 -9.81 -9.63 -2.71
N PRO A 9 -9.98 -10.62 -3.61
CA PRO A 9 -11.30 -11.08 -4.04
C PRO A 9 -12.19 -11.53 -2.89
N ARG A 10 -13.49 -11.23 -2.98
CA ARG A 10 -14.48 -11.65 -1.96
C ARG A 10 -14.66 -13.17 -1.95
N LYS A 11 -14.67 -13.81 -3.12
CA LYS A 11 -14.79 -15.26 -3.25
C LYS A 11 -13.46 -15.96 -2.90
N GLY A 12 -13.50 -16.90 -1.96
CA GLY A 12 -12.30 -17.61 -1.51
C GLY A 12 -11.32 -16.73 -0.75
N TYR A 13 -11.80 -15.64 -0.12
CA TYR A 13 -10.98 -14.61 0.52
C TYR A 13 -9.79 -15.15 1.35
N TRP A 14 -10.01 -16.22 2.15
CA TRP A 14 -8.94 -16.78 2.99
C TRP A 14 -7.83 -17.50 2.22
N ASP A 15 -8.11 -18.00 1.02
CA ASP A 15 -7.08 -18.54 0.13
C ASP A 15 -6.16 -17.41 -0.36
N TRP A 16 -6.75 -16.27 -0.73
CA TRP A 16 -6.03 -15.06 -1.14
C TRP A 16 -5.22 -14.43 0.02
N VAL A 17 -5.77 -14.43 1.24
CA VAL A 17 -5.04 -14.00 2.44
C VAL A 17 -3.82 -14.90 2.67
N ARG A 18 -3.98 -16.22 2.55
CA ARG A 18 -2.85 -17.17 2.67
C ARG A 18 -1.80 -16.94 1.59
N ALA A 19 -2.23 -16.78 0.35
CA ALA A 19 -1.35 -16.48 -0.79
C ALA A 19 -0.53 -15.19 -0.59
N SER A 20 -1.07 -14.21 0.15
CA SER A 20 -0.40 -12.92 0.38
C SER A 20 0.55 -12.92 1.59
N ARG A 21 0.58 -13.97 2.41
CA ARG A 21 1.17 -13.96 3.75
C ARG A 21 2.63 -13.51 3.78
N GLU A 22 3.51 -14.14 3.01
CA GLU A 22 4.94 -13.86 3.06
C GLU A 22 5.24 -12.43 2.57
N TYR A 23 4.57 -12.01 1.51
CA TYR A 23 4.64 -10.63 1.01
C TYR A 23 4.14 -9.61 2.04
N VAL A 24 3.04 -9.91 2.74
CA VAL A 24 2.51 -9.05 3.81
C VAL A 24 3.51 -8.93 4.96
N MET A 25 4.10 -10.05 5.39
CA MET A 25 5.12 -10.06 6.44
C MET A 25 6.39 -9.31 6.03
N HIS A 26 6.75 -9.35 4.75
CA HIS A 26 7.95 -8.71 4.23
C HIS A 26 7.78 -7.18 4.04
N TYR A 27 6.68 -6.74 3.41
CA TYR A 27 6.47 -5.34 3.01
C TYR A 27 5.47 -4.56 3.88
N GLY A 28 4.74 -5.24 4.77
CA GLY A 28 3.72 -4.67 5.65
C GLY A 28 2.54 -3.94 5.00
N PRO A 29 2.04 -4.29 3.80
CA PRO A 29 0.78 -3.75 3.28
C PRO A 29 -0.42 -4.14 4.16
N ASN A 30 -1.48 -3.34 4.11
CA ASN A 30 -2.78 -3.72 4.67
C ASN A 30 -3.55 -4.61 3.69
N LEU A 31 -4.45 -5.45 4.21
CA LEU A 31 -5.36 -6.27 3.40
C LEU A 31 -6.80 -5.80 3.60
N THR A 32 -7.60 -5.82 2.53
CA THR A 32 -9.06 -5.69 2.61
C THR A 32 -9.71 -6.39 1.42
N GLN A 33 -10.98 -6.75 1.53
CA GLN A 33 -11.81 -7.19 0.41
C GLN A 33 -12.81 -6.12 -0.07
N ASP A 34 -12.83 -4.97 0.62
CA ASP A 34 -13.76 -3.87 0.35
C ASP A 34 -13.06 -2.75 -0.45
N PRO A 35 -13.44 -2.55 -1.73
CA PRO A 35 -12.92 -1.46 -2.55
C PRO A 35 -13.14 -0.06 -1.96
N GLY A 36 -14.25 0.16 -1.23
CA GLY A 36 -14.53 1.43 -0.59
C GLY A 36 -13.60 1.74 0.60
N THR A 37 -13.17 0.73 1.34
CA THR A 37 -12.13 0.86 2.37
C THR A 37 -10.77 1.10 1.73
N ALA A 38 -10.44 0.35 0.68
CA ALA A 38 -9.20 0.53 -0.08
C ALA A 38 -9.09 1.96 -0.66
N SER A 39 -10.19 2.52 -1.15
CA SER A 39 -10.20 3.85 -1.75
C SER A 39 -10.07 5.00 -0.75
N ARG A 40 -10.53 4.82 0.50
CA ARG A 40 -10.53 5.87 1.54
C ARG A 40 -9.28 5.85 2.41
N TYR A 41 -8.70 4.67 2.66
CA TYR A 41 -7.58 4.54 3.57
C TYR A 41 -6.32 5.22 3.01
N MET A 42 -5.88 6.29 3.68
CA MET A 42 -4.69 7.07 3.31
C MET A 42 -4.76 7.67 1.89
N ALA A 43 -5.98 7.95 1.42
CA ALA A 43 -6.23 8.59 0.13
C ALA A 43 -5.62 9.99 0.02
N PRO A 44 -5.15 10.42 -1.17
CA PRO A 44 -4.95 9.66 -2.42
C PRO A 44 -3.53 9.04 -2.52
N ALA A 45 -2.85 8.86 -1.39
CA ALA A 45 -1.44 8.48 -1.34
C ALA A 45 -1.20 6.96 -1.34
N GLN A 46 -2.23 6.17 -1.62
CA GLN A 46 -2.18 4.72 -1.56
C GLN A 46 -1.96 4.08 -2.93
N VAL A 47 -1.41 2.87 -2.90
CA VAL A 47 -1.34 1.96 -4.05
C VAL A 47 -2.24 0.77 -3.78
N ILE A 48 -3.16 0.49 -4.69
CA ILE A 48 -4.05 -0.67 -4.59
C ILE A 48 -3.49 -1.79 -5.46
N THR A 49 -2.97 -2.82 -4.82
CA THR A 49 -2.54 -4.06 -5.48
C THR A 49 -3.70 -5.05 -5.45
N PHE A 50 -4.05 -5.66 -6.58
CA PHE A 50 -5.16 -6.62 -6.63
C PHE A 50 -4.97 -7.61 -7.76
N PRO A 51 -5.48 -8.84 -7.62
CA PRO A 51 -5.55 -9.78 -8.73
C PRO A 51 -6.65 -9.38 -9.71
N VAL A 52 -6.36 -9.40 -11.00
CA VAL A 52 -7.31 -9.10 -12.09
C VAL A 52 -8.11 -10.35 -12.39
N LEU A 53 -9.33 -10.41 -11.88
CA LEU A 53 -10.21 -11.57 -11.94
C LEU A 53 -11.64 -11.16 -12.27
N PRO A 54 -12.27 -11.72 -13.31
CA PRO A 54 -13.67 -11.50 -13.61
C PRO A 54 -14.56 -11.89 -12.42
N GLY A 55 -15.43 -10.98 -11.98
CA GLY A 55 -16.37 -11.22 -10.90
C GLY A 55 -15.73 -11.33 -9.50
N ALA A 56 -14.46 -10.93 -9.33
CA ALA A 56 -13.86 -10.83 -8.00
C ALA A 56 -14.56 -9.80 -7.09
N TYR A 57 -15.14 -8.78 -7.70
CA TYR A 57 -15.83 -7.65 -7.07
C TYR A 57 -17.20 -7.46 -7.75
N PRO A 58 -18.21 -8.27 -7.41
CA PRO A 58 -19.47 -8.35 -8.17
C PRO A 58 -20.32 -7.07 -8.09
N GLU A 59 -20.14 -6.24 -7.06
CA GLU A 59 -20.87 -4.98 -6.89
C GLU A 59 -20.22 -3.84 -7.69
N GLU A 60 -18.90 -3.87 -7.82
CA GLU A 60 -18.11 -2.85 -8.49
C GLU A 60 -17.89 -3.16 -9.99
N GLY A 61 -18.05 -4.42 -10.39
CA GLY A 61 -17.86 -4.87 -11.77
C GLY A 61 -16.38 -4.99 -12.13
N ASP A 62 -15.96 -4.28 -13.19
CA ASP A 62 -14.54 -4.13 -13.49
C ASP A 62 -13.92 -3.15 -12.49
N ILE A 63 -13.02 -3.69 -11.65
CA ILE A 63 -12.49 -2.94 -10.52
C ILE A 63 -11.57 -1.79 -10.95
N GLU A 64 -10.88 -1.93 -12.09
CA GLU A 64 -10.02 -0.88 -12.61
C GLU A 64 -10.85 0.30 -13.09
N ASP A 65 -11.87 0.02 -13.90
CA ASP A 65 -12.81 1.02 -14.38
C ASP A 65 -13.54 1.70 -13.21
N TRP A 66 -13.95 0.92 -12.20
CA TRP A 66 -14.60 1.44 -11.01
C TRP A 66 -13.70 2.44 -10.25
N PHE A 67 -12.42 2.11 -10.03
CA PHE A 67 -11.48 3.03 -9.38
C PHE A 67 -11.21 4.26 -10.23
N GLN A 68 -11.06 4.12 -11.54
CA GLN A 68 -10.83 5.25 -12.45
C GLN A 68 -12.00 6.23 -12.44
N GLN A 69 -13.24 5.74 -12.41
CA GLN A 69 -14.45 6.56 -12.41
C GLN A 69 -14.71 7.22 -11.05
N ASN A 70 -14.60 6.47 -9.96
CA ASN A 70 -15.03 6.93 -8.63
C ASN A 70 -13.90 7.59 -7.83
N HIS A 71 -12.65 7.22 -8.10
CA HIS A 71 -11.48 7.69 -7.36
C HIS A 71 -10.29 8.00 -8.28
N PRO A 72 -10.47 8.97 -9.22
CA PRO A 72 -9.44 9.31 -10.19
C PRO A 72 -8.15 9.75 -9.49
N GLY A 73 -7.02 9.19 -9.91
CA GLY A 73 -5.70 9.48 -9.35
C GLY A 73 -5.21 8.51 -8.27
N ILE A 74 -6.03 7.55 -7.81
CA ILE A 74 -5.51 6.41 -7.05
C ILE A 74 -4.60 5.58 -7.95
N ARG A 75 -3.44 5.19 -7.43
CA ARG A 75 -2.52 4.32 -8.14
C ARG A 75 -2.96 2.87 -8.03
N LEU A 76 -3.09 2.22 -9.16
CA LEU A 76 -3.43 0.80 -9.28
C LEU A 76 -2.19 -0.02 -9.63
N ASP A 77 -2.10 -1.22 -9.06
CA ASP A 77 -1.08 -2.25 -9.30
C ASP A 77 -1.78 -3.59 -9.57
N PRO A 78 -2.40 -3.75 -10.76
CA PRO A 78 -3.08 -4.97 -11.14
C PRO A 78 -2.10 -6.13 -11.30
N ILE A 79 -2.53 -7.33 -10.90
CA ILE A 79 -1.80 -8.58 -11.04
C ILE A 79 -2.64 -9.57 -11.85
N ALA A 80 -2.22 -9.88 -13.08
CA ALA A 80 -2.95 -10.78 -13.96
C ALA A 80 -2.77 -12.26 -13.54
N VAL A 81 -3.69 -12.77 -12.73
CA VAL A 81 -3.69 -14.16 -12.21
C VAL A 81 -5.12 -14.70 -12.10
N GLY A 82 -5.28 -16.00 -12.30
CA GLY A 82 -6.57 -16.70 -12.21
C GLY A 82 -6.79 -17.42 -10.87
N LEU A 83 -5.72 -17.73 -10.14
CA LEU A 83 -5.76 -18.56 -8.93
C LEU A 83 -4.92 -17.98 -7.78
N PRO A 84 -5.26 -18.28 -6.51
CA PRO A 84 -4.46 -17.86 -5.36
C PRO A 84 -2.99 -18.32 -5.43
N GLU A 85 -2.72 -19.50 -5.97
CA GLU A 85 -1.35 -20.04 -6.09
C GLU A 85 -0.50 -19.22 -7.08
N GLU A 86 -1.11 -18.76 -8.17
CA GLU A 86 -0.45 -17.89 -9.15
C GLU A 86 -0.17 -16.50 -8.55
N PHE A 87 -1.11 -15.98 -7.75
CA PHE A 87 -0.91 -14.74 -7.00
C PHE A 87 0.23 -14.85 -5.99
N GLN A 88 0.27 -15.96 -5.25
CA GLN A 88 1.36 -16.24 -4.32
C GLN A 88 2.71 -16.27 -5.05
N ALA A 89 2.81 -17.03 -6.14
CA ALA A 89 4.05 -17.13 -6.91
C ALA A 89 4.52 -15.76 -7.42
N GLU A 90 3.60 -14.92 -7.89
CA GLU A 90 3.89 -13.56 -8.32
C GLU A 90 4.38 -12.66 -7.18
N LEU A 91 3.74 -12.71 -6.01
CA LEU A 91 4.16 -11.96 -4.83
C LEU A 91 5.51 -12.44 -4.29
N ASP A 92 5.75 -13.75 -4.27
CA ASP A 92 7.03 -14.34 -3.87
C ASP A 92 8.18 -13.91 -4.80
N LEU A 93 7.91 -13.86 -6.11
CA LEU A 93 8.87 -13.32 -7.09
C LEU A 93 9.20 -11.85 -6.82
N ARG A 94 8.19 -11.02 -6.50
CA ARG A 94 8.40 -9.61 -6.13
C ARG A 94 9.27 -9.46 -4.89
N VAL A 95 9.06 -10.29 -3.87
CA VAL A 95 9.92 -10.33 -2.67
C VAL A 95 11.35 -10.73 -3.05
N ALA A 96 11.53 -11.84 -3.78
CA ALA A 96 12.83 -12.36 -4.15
C ALA A 96 13.66 -11.37 -4.98
N GLN A 97 13.00 -10.54 -5.79
CA GLN A 97 13.64 -9.56 -6.66
C GLN A 97 13.74 -8.16 -6.04
N ALA A 98 13.31 -7.95 -4.79
CA ALA A 98 13.18 -6.62 -4.20
C ALA A 98 12.43 -5.65 -5.13
N ASP A 99 11.28 -6.10 -5.66
CA ASP A 99 10.47 -5.42 -6.67
C ASP A 99 9.02 -5.32 -6.21
N ARG A 100 8.80 -4.54 -5.15
CA ARG A 100 7.54 -4.44 -4.41
C ARG A 100 6.30 -4.36 -5.30
N TYR A 101 6.30 -3.54 -6.37
CA TYR A 101 5.15 -3.42 -7.26
C TYR A 101 5.40 -3.93 -8.69
N GLY A 102 6.30 -4.92 -8.84
CA GLY A 102 6.58 -5.55 -10.13
C GLY A 102 7.15 -4.60 -11.20
N GLN A 103 7.70 -3.45 -10.81
CA GLN A 103 8.17 -2.43 -11.74
C GLN A 103 9.34 -2.89 -12.60
N LYS A 104 10.24 -3.72 -12.09
CA LYS A 104 11.43 -4.19 -12.83
C LYS A 104 11.09 -5.01 -14.07
N ARG A 105 9.85 -5.50 -14.17
CA ARG A 105 9.35 -6.28 -15.31
C ARG A 105 8.53 -5.45 -16.30
N ARG A 106 8.28 -4.17 -16.01
CA ARG A 106 7.66 -3.26 -16.97
C ARG A 106 8.62 -3.02 -18.13
N PRO A 107 8.12 -2.76 -19.36
CA PRO A 107 8.96 -2.40 -20.49
C PRO A 107 9.90 -1.25 -20.18
N PHE A 108 9.49 -0.31 -19.32
CA PHE A 108 10.31 0.79 -18.83
C PHE A 108 10.08 1.01 -17.32
N TYR A 109 11.17 1.20 -16.59
CA TYR A 109 11.18 1.52 -15.16
C TYR A 109 12.39 2.39 -14.83
N LEU A 110 12.36 3.00 -13.64
CA LEU A 110 13.39 3.89 -13.13
C LEU A 110 13.99 3.29 -11.85
N LEU A 111 15.31 3.10 -11.80
CA LEU A 111 16.01 2.86 -10.56
C LEU A 111 16.00 4.11 -9.68
N TRP A 112 16.09 3.89 -8.37
CA TRP A 112 16.15 4.97 -7.40
C TRP A 112 17.43 5.81 -7.57
N PRO A 113 17.35 7.15 -7.67
CA PRO A 113 18.48 7.98 -8.10
C PRO A 113 19.31 8.61 -6.98
N THR A 114 19.06 8.33 -5.71
CA THR A 114 19.80 8.94 -4.58
C THR A 114 20.17 7.91 -3.50
N ASP A 115 21.09 8.27 -2.60
CA ASP A 115 21.41 7.44 -1.42
C ASP A 115 20.32 7.48 -0.31
N TYR A 116 19.23 8.23 -0.51
CA TYR A 116 18.19 8.43 0.52
C TYR A 116 16.81 8.04 0.00
N SER A 117 16.15 7.12 0.68
CA SER A 117 14.83 6.57 0.31
C SER A 117 13.64 7.47 0.70
N VAL A 118 13.76 8.79 0.60
CA VAL A 118 12.77 9.75 1.09
C VAL A 118 12.36 10.74 0.00
N VAL A 119 11.10 10.68 -0.43
CA VAL A 119 10.46 11.74 -1.23
C VAL A 119 10.03 12.86 -0.30
N THR A 120 10.53 14.08 -0.53
CA THR A 120 10.22 15.28 0.25
C THR A 120 9.08 16.09 -0.35
N GLN A 121 8.89 16.02 -1.67
CA GLN A 121 7.77 16.65 -2.36
C GLN A 121 7.29 15.73 -3.50
N LYS A 122 5.98 15.48 -3.55
CA LYS A 122 5.36 14.59 -4.55
C LYS A 122 5.11 15.34 -5.87
N PHE A 123 4.79 14.58 -6.91
CA PHE A 123 4.21 15.11 -8.15
C PHE A 123 2.84 15.74 -7.86
N GLY A 124 2.41 16.74 -8.63
CA GLY A 124 1.04 17.27 -8.50
C GLY A 124 0.86 18.38 -7.46
N VAL A 125 1.70 18.43 -6.43
CA VAL A 125 1.44 19.24 -5.24
C VAL A 125 1.76 20.72 -5.43
N ASN A 126 1.28 21.56 -4.51
CA ASN A 126 1.54 22.99 -4.46
C ASN A 126 1.20 23.78 -5.74
N PRO A 127 0.00 23.60 -6.35
CA PRO A 127 -0.41 24.27 -7.59
C PRO A 127 -0.24 25.80 -7.55
N HIS A 128 -0.50 26.42 -6.40
CA HIS A 128 -0.35 27.85 -6.17
C HIS A 128 1.11 28.35 -6.30
N ILE A 129 2.10 27.48 -6.06
CA ILE A 129 3.53 27.78 -6.20
C ILE A 129 3.97 27.61 -7.66
N TYR A 130 3.44 26.62 -8.37
CA TYR A 130 3.91 26.22 -9.69
C TYR A 130 3.13 26.87 -10.85
N SER A 131 1.96 27.45 -10.58
CA SER A 131 1.16 28.20 -11.56
C SER A 131 1.93 29.36 -12.21
N ARG A 132 2.86 30.01 -11.49
CA ARG A 132 3.75 31.05 -12.03
C ARG A 132 4.68 30.56 -13.14
N PHE A 133 4.88 29.24 -13.25
CA PHE A 133 5.65 28.59 -14.31
C PHE A 133 4.75 27.96 -15.39
N GLY A 134 3.44 28.21 -15.34
CA GLY A 134 2.45 27.62 -16.25
C GLY A 134 2.21 26.13 -16.02
N MET A 135 2.52 25.62 -14.82
CA MET A 135 2.33 24.22 -14.46
C MET A 135 1.11 24.05 -13.55
N PRO A 136 0.33 22.97 -13.69
CA PRO A 136 -0.83 22.69 -12.82
C PRO A 136 -0.42 22.26 -11.40
N GLY A 137 0.87 22.05 -11.14
CA GLY A 137 1.45 21.62 -9.87
C GLY A 137 2.92 21.29 -10.07
N HIS A 138 3.53 20.65 -9.06
CA HIS A 138 4.91 20.20 -9.15
C HIS A 138 5.10 19.18 -10.27
N GLU A 139 5.96 19.48 -11.23
CA GLU A 139 6.16 18.71 -12.47
C GLU A 139 7.19 17.57 -12.35
N GLY A 140 7.47 17.14 -11.13
CA GLY A 140 8.41 16.07 -10.83
C GLY A 140 8.23 15.57 -9.41
N ILE A 141 9.23 14.89 -8.89
CA ILE A 141 9.33 14.56 -7.47
C ILE A 141 10.63 15.10 -6.90
N ASP A 142 10.58 15.54 -5.65
CA ASP A 142 11.79 15.91 -4.93
C ASP A 142 12.17 14.78 -4.01
N ILE A 143 13.40 14.30 -4.17
CA ILE A 143 13.98 13.23 -3.38
C ILE A 143 15.06 13.83 -2.51
N ARG A 144 15.07 13.47 -1.23
CA ARG A 144 16.12 13.85 -0.30
C ARG A 144 17.48 13.47 -0.90
N ALA A 145 18.37 14.44 -0.94
CA ALA A 145 19.76 14.26 -1.32
C ALA A 145 20.55 15.33 -0.58
N LEU A 146 21.46 14.94 0.30
CA LEU A 146 22.29 15.92 1.00
C LEU A 146 23.28 16.57 0.02
N ASN A 147 23.74 17.77 0.34
CA ASN A 147 24.72 18.47 -0.48
C ASN A 147 25.92 17.56 -0.77
N ASN A 148 26.32 17.53 -2.04
CA ASN A 148 27.42 16.73 -2.58
C ASN A 148 27.25 15.19 -2.51
N SER A 149 26.07 14.69 -2.16
CA SER A 149 25.71 13.26 -2.29
C SER A 149 25.59 12.85 -3.76
N ASN A 150 25.67 11.55 -4.03
CA ASN A 150 25.62 11.02 -5.40
C ASN A 150 24.20 11.10 -5.97
N ILE A 151 24.13 11.49 -7.25
CA ILE A 151 22.94 11.33 -8.08
C ILE A 151 23.22 10.27 -9.13
N TYR A 152 22.35 9.27 -9.20
CA TYR A 152 22.48 8.12 -10.07
C TYR A 152 21.51 8.22 -11.27
N CYS A 153 21.93 7.69 -12.42
CA CYS A 153 21.07 7.53 -13.58
C CYS A 153 19.97 6.52 -13.30
N CYS A 154 18.72 6.87 -13.62
CA CYS A 154 17.57 6.02 -13.32
C CYS A 154 17.42 4.86 -14.31
N ALA A 155 17.81 5.06 -15.56
CA ALA A 155 17.63 4.09 -16.64
C ALA A 155 18.68 4.32 -17.72
N ASP A 156 19.05 3.26 -18.43
CA ASP A 156 20.01 3.35 -19.54
C ASP A 156 19.60 4.42 -20.55
N GLY A 157 20.56 5.15 -21.08
CA GLY A 157 20.25 6.21 -22.03
C GLY A 157 21.45 7.02 -22.49
N GLU A 158 21.14 8.12 -23.16
CA GLU A 158 22.13 9.08 -23.67
C GLU A 158 21.83 10.48 -23.13
N VAL A 159 22.88 11.15 -22.63
CA VAL A 159 22.79 12.52 -22.16
C VAL A 159 22.58 13.45 -23.37
N TYR A 160 21.43 14.11 -23.46
CA TYR A 160 21.13 15.03 -24.56
C TYR A 160 21.19 16.51 -24.17
N LEU A 161 21.34 16.81 -22.87
CA LEU A 161 21.54 18.16 -22.39
C LEU A 161 22.29 18.14 -21.06
N VAL A 162 23.29 19.02 -20.94
CA VAL A 162 23.94 19.36 -19.67
C VAL A 162 23.91 20.88 -19.53
N HIS A 163 23.25 21.37 -18.50
CA HIS A 163 23.22 22.79 -18.16
C HIS A 163 24.09 23.03 -16.93
N THR A 164 25.08 23.90 -17.05
CA THR A 164 26.10 24.12 -16.00
C THR A 164 25.96 25.45 -15.29
N ASN A 165 25.08 26.34 -15.75
CA ASN A 165 24.89 27.65 -15.12
C ASN A 165 23.79 27.57 -14.04
N PRO A 166 24.13 27.79 -12.77
CA PRO A 166 23.20 27.62 -11.65
C PRO A 166 22.09 28.69 -11.58
N LYS A 167 22.19 29.80 -12.34
CA LYS A 167 21.29 30.96 -12.22
C LYS A 167 20.44 31.24 -13.46
N SER A 168 20.74 30.63 -14.61
CA SER A 168 20.04 30.93 -15.86
C SER A 168 18.79 30.08 -16.12
N HIS A 169 18.48 29.13 -15.24
CA HIS A 169 17.31 28.26 -15.39
C HIS A 169 16.75 27.89 -14.01
N ALA A 170 15.43 27.68 -13.89
CA ALA A 170 14.78 27.32 -12.62
C ALA A 170 15.33 26.00 -12.04
N TYR A 171 15.59 25.01 -12.88
CA TYR A 171 16.29 23.77 -12.50
C TYR A 171 17.75 23.95 -12.05
N GLY A 172 18.34 25.13 -12.20
CA GLY A 172 19.76 25.34 -11.91
C GLY A 172 20.64 24.46 -12.79
N VAL A 173 21.72 23.93 -12.23
CA VAL A 173 22.56 22.94 -12.90
C VAL A 173 21.77 21.64 -13.03
N HIS A 174 21.66 21.13 -14.26
CA HIS A 174 20.84 19.95 -14.52
C HIS A 174 21.32 19.12 -15.70
N ILE A 175 20.96 17.84 -15.69
CA ILE A 175 21.24 16.87 -16.74
C ILE A 175 19.91 16.38 -17.29
N ARG A 176 19.82 16.18 -18.62
CA ARG A 176 18.69 15.50 -19.23
C ARG A 176 19.16 14.31 -20.05
N ILE A 177 18.47 13.19 -19.85
CA ILE A 177 18.82 11.90 -20.45
C ILE A 177 17.62 11.43 -21.26
N ARG A 178 17.87 10.94 -22.47
CA ARG A 178 16.87 10.25 -23.29
C ARG A 178 17.08 8.75 -23.15
N HIS A 179 15.99 8.03 -23.04
CA HIS A 179 15.94 6.59 -22.89
C HIS A 179 15.22 5.97 -24.09
N LYS A 180 15.06 4.65 -24.06
CA LYS A 180 14.23 3.93 -25.03
C LYS A 180 12.77 4.39 -25.01
N ASP A 181 12.03 4.05 -26.06
CA ASP A 181 10.58 4.23 -26.18
C ASP A 181 10.07 5.69 -25.97
N GLY A 182 10.94 6.67 -26.23
CA GLY A 182 10.62 8.09 -26.13
C GLY A 182 10.62 8.65 -24.70
N TYR A 183 11.04 7.86 -23.70
CA TYR A 183 11.15 8.32 -22.32
C TYR A 183 12.36 9.24 -22.11
N LYS A 184 12.20 10.26 -21.26
CA LYS A 184 13.27 11.21 -20.91
C LYS A 184 13.20 11.54 -19.43
N THR A 185 14.36 11.75 -18.81
CA THR A 185 14.48 12.18 -17.42
C THR A 185 15.22 13.51 -17.32
N VAL A 186 14.90 14.29 -16.28
CA VAL A 186 15.60 15.53 -15.91
C VAL A 186 16.07 15.40 -14.46
N TYR A 187 17.35 15.65 -14.22
CA TYR A 187 17.99 15.66 -12.90
C TYR A 187 18.43 17.08 -12.57
N ALA A 188 17.74 17.75 -11.65
CA ALA A 188 17.90 19.18 -11.40
C ALA A 188 18.47 19.49 -10.00
N HIS A 189 18.80 20.78 -9.80
CA HIS A 189 19.39 21.34 -8.58
C HIS A 189 20.77 20.76 -8.22
N LEU A 190 21.54 20.34 -9.23
CA LEU A 190 22.85 19.71 -9.00
C LEU A 190 23.91 20.73 -8.55
N ALA A 191 24.94 20.28 -7.84
CA ALA A 191 26.17 21.05 -7.62
C ALA A 191 27.00 21.06 -8.91
N GLN A 192 27.17 19.88 -9.49
CA GLN A 192 27.93 19.69 -10.73
C GLN A 192 27.45 18.43 -11.48
N PRO A 193 27.45 18.47 -12.82
CA PRO A 193 27.33 17.27 -13.61
C PRO A 193 28.67 16.51 -13.62
N LEU A 194 28.60 15.18 -13.65
CA LEU A 194 29.74 14.27 -13.79
C LEU A 194 29.73 13.55 -15.15
N VAL A 195 28.89 14.01 -16.07
CA VAL A 195 28.72 13.50 -17.42
C VAL A 195 28.67 14.65 -18.42
N LYS A 196 28.88 14.33 -19.70
CA LYS A 196 28.89 15.30 -20.80
C LYS A 196 27.79 15.02 -21.84
N LEU A 197 27.50 16.02 -22.67
CA LEU A 197 26.60 15.87 -23.82
C LEU A 197 27.02 14.68 -24.71
N ASN A 198 26.03 13.92 -25.18
CA ASN A 198 26.14 12.69 -25.99
C ASN A 198 26.81 11.50 -25.28
N GLN A 199 27.03 11.57 -23.97
CA GLN A 199 27.55 10.43 -23.21
C GLN A 199 26.44 9.38 -23.04
N VAL A 200 26.73 8.14 -23.43
CA VAL A 200 25.91 6.97 -23.07
C VAL A 200 26.17 6.63 -21.59
N VAL A 201 25.09 6.40 -20.85
CA VAL A 201 25.11 6.10 -19.42
C VAL A 201 24.22 4.91 -19.12
N THR A 202 24.59 4.14 -18.10
CA THR A 202 23.82 2.99 -17.64
C THR A 202 23.06 3.32 -16.36
N ALA A 203 21.94 2.64 -16.12
CA ALA A 203 21.19 2.72 -14.89
C ALA A 203 22.10 2.44 -13.68
N GLY A 204 21.98 3.23 -12.61
CA GLY A 204 22.84 3.16 -11.43
C GLY A 204 24.20 3.85 -11.58
N GLN A 205 24.58 4.33 -12.76
CA GLN A 205 25.82 5.12 -12.92
C GLN A 205 25.69 6.48 -12.20
N VAL A 206 26.72 6.90 -11.47
CA VAL A 206 26.79 8.27 -10.91
C VAL A 206 26.90 9.29 -12.06
N ILE A 207 25.95 10.23 -12.11
CA ILE A 207 25.88 11.24 -13.18
C ILE A 207 26.06 12.67 -12.68
N GLY A 208 25.95 12.90 -11.37
CA GLY A 208 26.05 14.24 -10.80
C GLY A 208 26.15 14.23 -9.29
N LYS A 209 26.28 15.42 -8.72
CA LYS A 209 26.27 15.67 -7.28
C LYS A 209 25.08 16.54 -6.90
N ALA A 210 24.37 16.19 -5.83
CA ALA A 210 23.20 16.94 -5.37
C ALA A 210 23.60 18.29 -4.75
N ASP A 211 22.76 19.31 -4.92
CA ASP A 211 22.90 20.60 -4.24
C ASP A 211 21.53 21.31 -4.19
N SER A 212 21.53 22.64 -4.20
CA SER A 212 20.36 23.52 -4.18
C SER A 212 20.47 24.64 -5.22
N THR A 213 21.06 24.38 -6.40
CA THR A 213 21.20 25.39 -7.47
C THR A 213 19.85 25.71 -8.13
N GLY A 214 19.71 26.89 -8.74
CA GLY A 214 18.46 27.33 -9.35
C GLY A 214 17.41 27.77 -8.32
N ALA A 215 16.14 27.53 -8.64
CA ALA A 215 15.00 27.84 -7.80
C ALA A 215 14.74 26.68 -6.81
N SER A 216 15.56 26.59 -5.78
CA SER A 216 15.47 25.58 -4.72
C SER A 216 15.62 26.22 -3.34
N THR A 217 14.95 25.66 -2.32
CA THR A 217 14.98 26.13 -0.92
C THR A 217 15.93 25.33 -0.03
N GLY A 218 16.53 24.26 -0.54
CA GLY A 218 17.45 23.40 0.19
C GLY A 218 17.93 22.22 -0.65
N SER A 219 18.98 21.53 -0.20
CA SER A 219 19.57 20.48 -1.01
C SER A 219 18.64 19.27 -1.19
N HIS A 220 18.37 18.92 -2.44
CA HIS A 220 17.57 17.77 -2.86
C HIS A 220 17.82 17.46 -4.35
N LEU A 221 17.30 16.33 -4.82
CA LEU A 221 17.18 16.04 -6.25
C LEU A 221 15.74 16.32 -6.68
N HIS A 222 15.55 17.19 -7.68
CA HIS A 222 14.31 17.22 -8.44
C HIS A 222 14.42 16.30 -9.66
N LEU A 223 13.52 15.32 -9.75
CA LEU A 223 13.44 14.34 -10.85
C LEU A 223 12.13 14.55 -11.63
N THR A 224 12.25 14.87 -12.92
CA THR A 224 11.12 14.87 -13.87
C THR A 224 11.18 13.63 -14.76
N LEU A 225 10.04 13.00 -15.04
CA LEU A 225 9.89 12.02 -16.12
C LEU A 225 9.03 12.61 -17.25
N LYS A 226 9.40 12.31 -18.49
CA LYS A 226 8.65 12.66 -19.69
C LYS A 226 8.55 11.49 -20.65
N ARG A 227 7.55 11.52 -21.52
CA ARG A 227 7.43 10.60 -22.66
C ARG A 227 6.84 11.29 -23.87
N ASP A 228 7.56 11.26 -24.99
CA ASP A 228 7.17 11.99 -26.21
C ASP A 228 5.70 11.74 -26.60
N GLY A 229 4.94 12.83 -26.78
CA GLY A 229 3.51 12.83 -27.15
C GLY A 229 2.55 12.38 -26.04
N ALA A 230 2.99 12.23 -24.79
CA ALA A 230 2.15 11.83 -23.68
C ALA A 230 0.99 12.80 -23.42
N THR A 231 1.21 14.11 -23.54
CA THR A 231 0.13 15.09 -23.35
C THR A 231 -0.93 14.94 -24.45
N GLU A 232 -0.51 14.79 -25.70
CA GLU A 232 -1.41 14.63 -26.86
C GLU A 232 -2.21 13.33 -26.80
N ARG A 233 -1.59 12.24 -26.31
CA ARG A 233 -2.27 10.95 -26.10
C ARG A 233 -3.17 10.91 -24.87
N GLY A 234 -3.22 11.99 -24.07
CA GLY A 234 -4.01 12.04 -22.84
C GLY A 234 -3.44 11.17 -21.71
N GLU A 235 -2.18 10.76 -21.79
CA GLU A 235 -1.50 10.01 -20.71
C GLU A 235 -1.24 10.89 -19.48
N THR A 236 -1.31 12.22 -19.64
CA THR A 236 -1.08 13.21 -18.59
C THR A 236 -1.80 14.52 -18.91
N SER A 237 -2.25 15.21 -17.87
CA SER A 237 -2.77 16.58 -17.96
C SER A 237 -1.67 17.65 -17.87
N TYR A 238 -0.42 17.25 -17.59
CA TYR A 238 0.70 18.18 -17.54
C TYR A 238 1.17 18.57 -18.94
N PRO A 239 1.59 19.84 -19.15
CA PRO A 239 2.17 20.25 -20.41
C PRO A 239 3.57 19.65 -20.60
N LYS A 240 4.06 19.68 -21.85
CA LYS A 240 5.43 19.26 -22.22
C LYS A 240 5.72 17.79 -21.87
N ASP A 241 4.72 16.93 -22.04
CA ASP A 241 4.82 15.48 -21.96
C ASP A 241 5.27 14.94 -20.59
N VAL A 242 5.03 15.70 -19.52
CA VAL A 242 5.45 15.33 -18.17
C VAL A 242 4.55 14.25 -17.57
N LEU A 243 5.15 13.18 -17.09
CA LEU A 243 4.47 12.08 -16.39
C LEU A 243 4.83 12.09 -14.91
N ASP A 244 3.97 11.51 -14.07
CA ASP A 244 4.33 11.18 -12.69
C ASP A 244 5.39 10.07 -12.66
N PRO A 245 6.65 10.34 -12.24
CA PRO A 245 7.71 9.34 -12.19
C PRO A 245 7.46 8.23 -11.16
N THR A 246 6.58 8.48 -10.18
CA THR A 246 6.35 7.58 -9.05
C THR A 246 5.86 6.21 -9.49
N ALA A 247 5.07 6.17 -10.57
CA ALA A 247 4.57 4.94 -11.19
C ALA A 247 5.69 4.03 -11.74
N PHE A 248 6.82 4.62 -12.13
CA PHE A 248 7.94 3.95 -12.80
C PHE A 248 9.09 3.61 -11.87
N LEU A 249 9.15 4.22 -10.68
CA LEU A 249 10.24 4.03 -9.75
C LEU A 249 10.20 2.66 -9.09
N VAL A 250 11.34 1.97 -9.12
CA VAL A 250 11.68 0.87 -8.24
C VAL A 250 12.07 1.47 -6.89
N TRP A 251 11.20 1.31 -5.91
CA TRP A 251 11.43 1.87 -4.58
C TRP A 251 12.51 1.09 -3.84
N PRO A 252 13.49 1.77 -3.20
CA PRO A 252 14.51 1.11 -2.42
C PRO A 252 13.84 0.44 -1.21
N GLU A 253 14.36 -0.71 -0.81
CA GLU A 253 13.93 -1.35 0.42
C GLU A 253 14.12 -0.38 1.58
N ARG A 254 13.09 -0.20 2.41
CA ARG A 254 13.34 0.37 3.73
C ARG A 254 14.29 -0.58 4.44
N SER A 255 15.31 -0.06 5.11
CA SER A 255 15.90 -0.80 6.23
C SER A 255 14.74 -1.26 7.08
N GLN A 256 14.45 -2.56 7.06
CA GLN A 256 13.45 -3.13 7.94
C GLN A 256 13.84 -2.62 9.32
N LYS A 257 12.91 -1.97 10.03
CA LYS A 257 12.97 -2.15 11.47
C LYS A 257 12.78 -3.65 11.60
N SER A 258 13.88 -4.38 11.74
CA SER A 258 13.88 -5.76 12.16
C SER A 258 12.90 -5.76 13.31
N LEU A 259 11.71 -6.31 13.09
CA LEU A 259 10.95 -6.87 14.18
C LEU A 259 11.86 -7.99 14.64
N THR A 260 12.78 -7.64 15.55
CA THR A 260 13.56 -8.62 16.29
C THR A 260 12.53 -9.64 16.70
N ARG A 261 12.69 -10.87 16.22
CA ARG A 261 11.86 -12.01 16.61
C ARG A 261 11.69 -11.85 18.11
N ILE A 262 10.51 -11.41 18.54
CA ILE A 262 10.20 -11.37 19.95
C ILE A 262 10.09 -12.85 20.25
N HIS A 263 11.18 -13.44 20.70
CA HIS A 263 11.08 -14.67 21.45
C HIS A 263 10.25 -14.26 22.66
N LEU A 264 8.98 -14.62 22.64
CA LEU A 264 8.16 -14.57 23.83
C LEU A 264 8.69 -15.67 24.76
N THR A 265 9.89 -15.46 25.33
CA THR A 265 10.35 -16.19 26.50
C THR A 265 9.54 -15.67 27.67
N HIS A 266 8.35 -16.22 27.84
CA HIS A 266 7.46 -15.80 28.91
C HIS A 266 7.56 -16.79 30.07
N GLU A 267 8.27 -16.36 31.11
CA GLU A 267 8.13 -16.86 32.49
C GLU A 267 6.81 -16.37 33.14
N LYS A 268 5.98 -15.60 32.42
CA LYS A 268 4.67 -15.09 32.88
C LYS A 268 3.54 -15.73 32.10
N LYS A 269 2.51 -16.22 32.80
CA LYS A 269 1.26 -16.71 32.21
C LYS A 269 0.56 -15.56 31.48
N PHE A 270 0.41 -15.65 30.17
CA PHE A 270 -0.45 -14.79 29.36
C PHE A 270 -1.67 -15.59 28.92
N LEU A 271 -2.82 -14.93 28.79
CA LEU A 271 -4.04 -15.53 28.24
C LEU A 271 -3.82 -15.77 26.74
N ALA A 272 -3.62 -17.03 26.33
CA ALA A 272 -3.55 -17.38 24.93
C ALA A 272 -4.97 -17.56 24.38
N GLY A 273 -5.41 -16.58 23.59
CA GLY A 273 -6.75 -16.58 23.00
C GLY A 273 -6.75 -16.93 21.52
N VAL A 274 -7.75 -17.69 21.07
CA VAL A 274 -8.02 -17.89 19.64
C VAL A 274 -9.25 -17.09 19.23
N HIS A 275 -9.15 -16.39 18.11
CA HIS A 275 -10.34 -15.91 17.41
C HIS A 275 -10.92 -17.09 16.63
N VAL A 276 -12.21 -17.40 16.82
CA VAL A 276 -12.85 -18.43 15.98
C VAL A 276 -12.93 -17.95 14.53
N ARG A 277 -13.51 -18.77 13.65
CA ARG A 277 -13.66 -18.47 12.22
C ARG A 277 -14.13 -17.03 12.00
N ALA A 278 -13.28 -16.22 11.39
CA ALA A 278 -13.62 -14.85 11.05
C ALA A 278 -14.85 -14.86 10.11
N GLY A 279 -15.94 -14.25 10.59
CA GLY A 279 -17.22 -14.17 9.88
C GLY A 279 -18.09 -15.44 9.90
N GLY A 280 -17.63 -16.56 10.48
CA GLY A 280 -18.32 -17.85 10.45
C GLY A 280 -18.62 -18.44 11.82
N LEU A 281 -19.44 -19.50 11.85
CA LEU A 281 -19.69 -20.31 13.05
C LEU A 281 -18.64 -21.43 13.16
N LEU A 282 -18.40 -21.89 14.39
CA LEU A 282 -17.59 -23.05 14.73
C LEU A 282 -18.14 -24.32 14.06
N THR A 283 -17.20 -25.13 13.55
CA THR A 283 -17.42 -26.43 12.93
C THR A 283 -16.80 -27.54 13.76
N GLU A 284 -17.12 -28.80 13.48
CA GLU A 284 -16.53 -29.96 14.17
C GLU A 284 -15.00 -29.98 14.12
N GLY A 285 -14.40 -29.57 13.00
CA GLY A 285 -12.94 -29.48 12.88
C GLY A 285 -12.32 -28.45 13.83
N ASP A 286 -13.05 -27.36 14.12
CA ASP A 286 -12.58 -26.32 15.03
C ASP A 286 -12.62 -26.80 16.49
N PHE A 287 -13.62 -27.61 16.86
CA PHE A 287 -13.67 -28.23 18.19
C PHE A 287 -12.53 -29.21 18.44
N ALA A 288 -12.09 -29.95 17.41
CA ALA A 288 -10.92 -30.81 17.52
C ALA A 288 -9.65 -29.98 17.82
N LEU A 289 -9.49 -28.82 17.17
CA LEU A 289 -8.39 -27.89 17.45
C LEU A 289 -8.48 -27.28 18.85
N VAL A 290 -9.66 -26.83 19.28
CA VAL A 290 -9.86 -26.30 20.63
C VAL A 290 -9.53 -27.35 21.69
N SER A 291 -9.93 -28.60 21.47
CA SER A 291 -9.61 -29.71 22.38
C SER A 291 -8.11 -30.02 22.39
N ALA A 292 -7.44 -29.94 21.24
CA ALA A 292 -6.01 -30.19 21.16
C ALA A 292 -5.16 -29.06 21.77
N LEU A 293 -5.59 -27.80 21.58
CA LEU A 293 -4.83 -26.62 21.99
C LEU A 293 -5.16 -26.15 23.42
N HIS A 294 -6.33 -26.50 23.95
CA HIS A 294 -6.84 -26.04 25.25
C HIS A 294 -6.60 -24.53 25.49
N PRO A 295 -7.10 -23.63 24.62
CA PRO A 295 -6.84 -22.20 24.75
C PRO A 295 -7.45 -21.64 26.04
N ASP A 296 -6.79 -20.63 26.63
CA ASP A 296 -7.28 -19.92 27.81
C ASP A 296 -8.46 -19.01 27.48
N ALA A 297 -8.55 -18.55 26.23
CA ALA A 297 -9.61 -17.67 25.76
C ALA A 297 -10.11 -17.98 24.35
N ILE A 298 -11.37 -17.69 24.10
CA ILE A 298 -12.00 -17.83 22.79
C ILE A 298 -12.88 -16.60 22.52
N MET A 299 -12.60 -15.91 21.41
CA MET A 299 -13.48 -14.88 20.87
C MET A 299 -14.50 -15.54 19.94
N LEU A 300 -15.78 -15.42 20.27
CA LEU A 300 -16.92 -16.05 19.61
C LEU A 300 -17.57 -15.10 18.60
N ASN A 301 -18.17 -15.69 17.57
CA ASN A 301 -19.16 -15.00 16.76
C ASN A 301 -20.45 -14.83 17.57
N VAL A 302 -21.07 -13.65 17.50
CA VAL A 302 -22.32 -13.35 18.21
C VAL A 302 -23.47 -14.29 17.86
N LYS A 303 -23.47 -14.88 16.65
CA LYS A 303 -24.49 -15.83 16.17
C LYS A 303 -24.26 -17.26 16.63
N GLU A 304 -23.27 -17.52 17.47
CA GLU A 304 -23.01 -18.87 17.99
C GLU A 304 -24.19 -19.44 18.76
N LYS A 305 -24.45 -20.72 18.51
CA LYS A 305 -25.55 -21.44 19.15
C LYS A 305 -25.19 -21.74 20.60
N ASP A 306 -26.20 -21.74 21.46
CA ASP A 306 -26.09 -22.09 22.87
C ASP A 306 -25.34 -23.41 23.11
N LYS A 307 -25.67 -24.45 22.32
CA LYS A 307 -24.98 -25.75 22.37
C LYS A 307 -23.48 -25.68 22.05
N THR A 308 -23.06 -24.74 21.21
CA THR A 308 -21.65 -24.52 20.88
C THR A 308 -20.92 -24.04 22.13
N ILE A 309 -21.51 -23.06 22.82
CA ILE A 309 -20.95 -22.46 24.04
C ILE A 309 -20.85 -23.51 25.15
N ASP A 310 -21.90 -24.30 25.34
CA ASP A 310 -21.94 -25.38 26.32
C ASP A 310 -20.79 -26.39 26.04
N ARG A 311 -20.62 -26.80 24.79
CA ARG A 311 -19.55 -27.71 24.38
C ARG A 311 -18.14 -27.14 24.59
N LEU A 312 -17.92 -25.84 24.34
CA LEU A 312 -16.62 -25.22 24.62
C LEU A 312 -16.28 -25.25 26.11
N LYS A 313 -17.28 -25.04 26.98
CA LYS A 313 -17.12 -25.13 28.42
C LYS A 313 -16.92 -26.56 28.92
N GLU A 314 -17.49 -27.55 28.24
CA GLU A 314 -17.18 -28.97 28.51
C GLU A 314 -15.72 -29.29 28.22
N ILE A 315 -15.16 -28.76 27.12
CA ILE A 315 -13.75 -28.96 26.75
C ILE A 315 -12.81 -28.25 27.73
N ASN A 316 -13.08 -26.98 28.07
CA ASN A 316 -12.32 -26.22 29.03
C ASN A 316 -13.27 -25.42 29.95
N PRO A 317 -13.58 -25.92 31.16
CA PRO A 317 -14.48 -25.24 32.09
C PRO A 317 -14.01 -23.85 32.53
N SER A 318 -12.70 -23.59 32.46
CA SER A 318 -12.08 -22.30 32.80
C SER A 318 -11.89 -21.36 31.62
N VAL A 319 -12.38 -21.72 30.42
CA VAL A 319 -12.17 -20.89 29.23
C VAL A 319 -12.80 -19.51 29.39
N PHE A 320 -12.00 -18.49 29.10
CA PHE A 320 -12.48 -17.12 29.01
C PHE A 320 -13.20 -16.91 27.69
N LEU A 321 -14.52 -16.70 27.75
CA LEU A 321 -15.33 -16.45 26.56
C LEU A 321 -15.58 -14.95 26.38
N MET A 322 -15.32 -14.48 25.16
CA MET A 322 -15.64 -13.13 24.70
C MET A 322 -16.44 -13.22 23.41
N ALA A 323 -17.28 -12.24 23.09
CA ALA A 323 -17.98 -12.19 21.81
C ALA A 323 -17.86 -10.81 21.14
N GLY A 324 -17.62 -10.81 19.83
CA GLY A 324 -17.67 -9.59 19.01
C GLY A 324 -19.11 -9.30 18.60
N VAL A 325 -19.68 -8.19 19.08
CA VAL A 325 -21.04 -7.74 18.78
C VAL A 325 -20.95 -6.64 17.72
N PRO A 326 -21.40 -6.89 16.47
CA PRO A 326 -21.46 -5.86 15.46
C PRO A 326 -22.56 -4.86 15.84
N ALA A 327 -22.24 -3.57 15.82
CA ALA A 327 -23.21 -2.52 15.99
C ALA A 327 -22.93 -1.40 14.99
N ASP A 328 -23.97 -0.97 14.26
CA ASP A 328 -23.87 0.22 13.44
C ASP A 328 -23.96 1.46 14.33
N LEU A 329 -22.80 2.06 14.58
CA LEU A 329 -22.66 3.28 15.39
C LEU A 329 -22.36 4.49 14.49
N SER A 330 -22.84 4.51 13.25
CA SER A 330 -22.57 5.62 12.32
C SER A 330 -23.51 6.82 12.50
N ALA A 331 -24.64 6.66 13.19
CA ALA A 331 -25.55 7.77 13.47
C ALA A 331 -24.91 8.74 14.48
N ASP A 332 -25.01 10.06 14.24
CA ASP A 332 -24.55 11.07 15.20
C ASP A 332 -25.70 12.04 15.53
N PRO A 333 -26.11 12.19 16.81
CA PRO A 333 -25.65 11.45 17.99
C PRO A 333 -26.37 10.11 18.20
N ILE A 334 -25.67 9.14 18.78
CA ILE A 334 -26.27 7.88 19.27
C ILE A 334 -26.78 8.09 20.69
N THR A 335 -28.06 7.82 20.92
CA THR A 335 -28.62 7.84 22.28
C THR A 335 -28.37 6.51 23.02
N PRO A 336 -28.35 6.50 24.36
CA PRO A 336 -28.27 5.27 25.14
C PRO A 336 -29.32 4.22 24.77
N GLU A 337 -30.55 4.63 24.46
CA GLU A 337 -31.64 3.75 24.07
C GLU A 337 -31.39 3.10 22.70
N GLN A 338 -30.86 3.87 21.76
CA GLN A 338 -30.45 3.36 20.44
C GLN A 338 -29.32 2.36 20.58
N PHE A 339 -28.27 2.70 21.34
CA PHE A 339 -27.15 1.79 21.61
C PHE A 339 -27.62 0.49 22.27
N TYR A 340 -28.45 0.58 23.31
CA TYR A 340 -29.01 -0.58 23.99
C TYR A 340 -29.84 -1.44 23.04
N GLY A 341 -30.70 -0.83 22.22
CA GLY A 341 -31.50 -1.54 21.22
C GLY A 341 -30.66 -2.34 20.22
N LEU A 342 -29.48 -1.84 19.84
CA LEU A 342 -28.57 -2.49 18.90
C LEU A 342 -27.92 -3.75 19.47
N VAL A 343 -27.54 -3.75 20.76
CA VAL A 343 -26.69 -4.82 21.32
C VAL A 343 -27.40 -5.74 22.32
N HIS A 344 -28.51 -5.29 22.93
CA HIS A 344 -29.08 -5.94 24.10
C HIS A 344 -29.51 -7.39 23.85
N GLN A 345 -30.12 -7.69 22.70
CA GLN A 345 -30.62 -9.04 22.43
C GLN A 345 -29.49 -10.07 22.46
N ASP A 346 -28.39 -9.74 21.79
CA ASP A 346 -27.22 -10.61 21.67
C ASP A 346 -26.44 -10.72 22.98
N VAL A 347 -26.17 -9.57 23.62
CA VAL A 347 -25.49 -9.51 24.92
C VAL A 347 -26.28 -10.30 25.97
N SER A 348 -27.59 -10.11 26.06
CA SER A 348 -28.43 -10.82 27.04
C SER A 348 -28.49 -12.32 26.80
N ARG A 349 -28.57 -12.77 25.54
CA ARG A 349 -28.57 -14.20 25.22
C ARG A 349 -27.26 -14.87 25.64
N LEU A 350 -26.13 -14.28 25.23
CA LEU A 350 -24.80 -14.82 25.51
C LEU A 350 -24.44 -14.73 27.00
N SER A 351 -24.89 -13.69 27.70
CA SER A 351 -24.72 -13.53 29.14
C SER A 351 -25.41 -14.64 29.94
N LYS A 352 -26.61 -15.08 29.51
CA LYS A 352 -27.30 -16.25 30.11
C LYS A 352 -26.51 -17.55 29.95
N LYS A 353 -25.63 -17.61 28.96
CA LYS A 353 -24.68 -18.71 28.75
C LYS A 353 -23.31 -18.46 29.36
N GLY A 354 -23.17 -17.41 30.18
CA GLY A 354 -21.95 -17.09 30.92
C GLY A 354 -20.81 -16.54 30.07
N VAL A 355 -21.11 -15.94 28.91
CA VAL A 355 -20.19 -15.06 28.20
C VAL A 355 -20.35 -13.67 28.80
N MET A 356 -19.30 -13.16 29.44
CA MET A 356 -19.38 -11.92 30.23
C MET A 356 -18.62 -10.75 29.61
N HIS A 357 -17.87 -10.99 28.54
CA HIS A 357 -17.03 -9.98 27.90
C HIS A 357 -17.46 -9.82 26.44
N PHE A 358 -17.60 -8.56 26.01
CA PHE A 358 -18.12 -8.22 24.69
C PHE A 358 -17.25 -7.14 24.06
N GLU A 359 -16.85 -7.34 22.82
CA GLU A 359 -16.26 -6.29 21.98
C GLU A 359 -17.38 -5.71 21.12
N ILE A 360 -17.75 -4.45 21.34
CA ILE A 360 -18.77 -3.78 20.55
C ILE A 360 -18.05 -2.93 19.51
N GLY A 361 -18.16 -3.31 18.24
CA GLY A 361 -17.38 -2.71 17.16
C GLY A 361 -18.24 -2.35 15.95
N THR A 362 -17.85 -1.27 15.28
CA THR A 362 -18.42 -0.80 14.00
C THR A 362 -17.78 -1.47 12.79
N ASN A 363 -16.91 -2.47 13.01
CA ASN A 363 -15.92 -2.88 12.02
C ASN A 363 -16.60 -3.48 10.76
N PRO A 364 -16.49 -2.82 9.59
CA PRO A 364 -17.10 -3.30 8.34
C PRO A 364 -16.45 -4.60 7.84
N ASN A 365 -15.29 -4.99 8.37
CA ASN A 365 -14.57 -6.21 8.00
C ASN A 365 -15.26 -7.52 8.42
N VAL A 366 -16.37 -7.45 9.16
CA VAL A 366 -17.22 -8.61 9.50
C VAL A 366 -18.64 -8.43 8.95
N GLN A 367 -18.82 -7.63 7.89
CA GLN A 367 -20.10 -7.59 7.17
C GLN A 367 -20.34 -8.94 6.49
N GLN A 368 -21.15 -9.77 7.16
CA GLN A 368 -21.82 -10.90 6.56
C GLN A 368 -22.91 -10.39 5.63
N TYR A 369 -22.79 -10.62 4.33
CA TYR A 369 -23.93 -10.94 3.45
C TYR A 369 -23.40 -11.84 2.31
N GLY A 370 -23.97 -13.01 2.00
CA GLY A 370 -25.25 -13.61 2.43
C GLY A 370 -25.16 -15.05 2.93
#